data_AF-A0A7S0NXH1-F1
#
_entry.id   AF-A0A7S0NXH1-F1
#
_cell.length_a   1.000
_cell.length_b   1.000
_cell.length_c   1.000
_cell.angle_alpha   90.00
_cell.angle_beta   90.00
_cell.angle_gamma   90.00
#
_symmetry.space_group_name_H-M   'P 1'
#
loop_
_entity.id
_entity.type
_entity.pdbx_description
1 polymer ?
#
loop_
_entity_poly.entity_id
_entity_poly.type
_entity_poly.pdbx_seq_one_letter_code
_entity_poly.pdbx_strand_id
1 'polypeptide(L)'
;MPLQNRVTPWSKVVSNSAHYPDDTVTFGNRGVLHGSSRNILRSHSSEAWLACKLHVDRTRSVQRDDNRAFNGRKRKLMTPGRYTELFFLDELTAMAAGHRPCACCRHADWARFLNAWSRAFPQQERWTARAVDAKLHRERLLADGHSKAVYTASVASLPDGTMVSLGAADARGGPSGDDDAWLLWEGSLHKWTHHGYTERRPVQAAPAWVDVLTPSSLVATLNAGFNPGLPDASARGAQCGSAAARRAAEAAALKAGGGGEGVPLGARLGGRIPATIQQAASHLAPVAIAERGEAEGEGEEVAAESKRQKCNALQRIITWNIDGLRALLRDAAGERALRRLLGERPLVLCLM
;
A
#
# COMPACT_ATOMS: atom_id res chain seq x y z
N MET A 1 -15.26 -31.26 -9.73
CA MET A 1 -13.92 -30.66 -9.87
C MET A 1 -14.00 -29.15 -9.70
N PRO A 2 -13.05 -28.51 -9.00
CA PRO A 2 -13.03 -27.06 -8.87
C PRO A 2 -12.85 -26.40 -10.24
N LEU A 3 -13.40 -25.19 -10.41
CA LEU A 3 -13.19 -24.41 -11.64
C LEU A 3 -11.73 -23.97 -11.75
N GLN A 4 -11.23 -23.84 -12.99
CA GLN A 4 -9.92 -23.26 -13.27
C GLN A 4 -10.01 -21.74 -13.18
N ASN A 5 -10.03 -21.22 -11.96
CA ASN A 5 -10.25 -19.80 -11.70
C ASN A 5 -9.49 -19.24 -10.48
N ARG A 6 -8.53 -20.03 -9.95
CA ARG A 6 -7.58 -19.56 -8.94
C ARG A 6 -6.33 -19.08 -9.64
N VAL A 7 -5.74 -17.99 -9.15
CA VAL A 7 -4.53 -17.43 -9.74
C VAL A 7 -3.39 -17.48 -8.74
N THR A 8 -2.24 -17.96 -9.19
CA THR A 8 -1.00 -18.03 -8.41
C THR A 8 -0.17 -16.75 -8.59
N PRO A 9 0.84 -16.48 -7.73
CA PRO A 9 1.78 -15.37 -7.90
C PRO A 9 2.52 -15.43 -9.25
N TRP A 10 2.68 -16.63 -9.79
CA TRP A 10 3.20 -16.91 -11.13
C TRP A 10 2.22 -16.55 -12.26
N SER A 11 1.09 -15.92 -11.97
CA SER A 11 0.07 -15.51 -12.93
C SER A 11 -0.66 -16.67 -13.63
N LYS A 12 -0.45 -17.92 -13.17
CA LYS A 12 -1.09 -19.11 -13.74
C LYS A 12 -2.52 -19.25 -13.22
N VAL A 13 -3.44 -19.60 -14.11
CA VAL A 13 -4.83 -19.91 -13.75
C VAL A 13 -4.97 -21.42 -13.54
N VAL A 14 -5.24 -21.83 -12.31
CA VAL A 14 -5.25 -23.24 -11.88
C VAL A 14 -6.61 -23.64 -11.34
N SER A 15 -6.89 -24.95 -11.40
CA SER A 15 -8.00 -25.56 -10.69
C SER A 15 -7.53 -25.94 -9.29
N ASN A 16 -8.13 -25.34 -8.26
CA ASN A 16 -7.77 -25.62 -6.87
C ASN A 16 -9.02 -25.48 -5.98
N SER A 17 -9.18 -26.39 -5.02
CA SER A 17 -10.34 -26.47 -4.11
C SER A 17 -10.21 -25.63 -2.84
N ALA A 18 -9.08 -24.94 -2.63
CA ALA A 18 -8.87 -24.09 -1.48
C ALA A 18 -9.94 -23.01 -1.37
N HIS A 19 -10.42 -22.85 -0.15
CA HIS A 19 -11.29 -21.77 0.23
C HIS A 19 -10.42 -20.61 0.72
N TYR A 20 -10.49 -19.47 0.02
CA TYR A 20 -9.79 -18.27 0.44
C TYR A 20 -10.64 -17.52 1.48
N PRO A 21 -10.01 -16.96 2.54
CA PRO A 21 -10.74 -16.19 3.54
C PRO A 21 -11.49 -15.00 2.92
N ASP A 22 -12.74 -14.77 3.33
CA ASP A 22 -13.62 -13.74 2.76
C ASP A 22 -13.09 -12.31 2.94
N ASP A 23 -12.32 -12.06 3.99
CA ASP A 23 -11.73 -10.77 4.35
C ASP A 23 -10.49 -10.41 3.51
N THR A 24 -9.87 -11.41 2.87
CA THR A 24 -8.62 -11.25 2.12
C THR A 24 -8.83 -11.43 0.63
N VAL A 25 -9.73 -12.36 0.29
CA VAL A 25 -9.94 -12.80 -1.08
C VAL A 25 -10.19 -11.60 -1.99
N THR A 26 -9.36 -11.53 -3.02
CA THR A 26 -9.51 -10.53 -4.06
C THR A 26 -10.08 -11.20 -5.30
N PHE A 27 -11.07 -10.53 -5.90
CA PHE A 27 -11.62 -10.93 -7.18
C PHE A 27 -10.83 -10.26 -8.30
N GLY A 28 -10.80 -10.83 -9.49
CA GLY A 28 -10.33 -10.07 -10.64
C GLY A 28 -10.75 -10.60 -12.00
N ASN A 29 -10.21 -9.92 -13.00
CA ASN A 29 -10.60 -10.06 -14.39
C ASN A 29 -9.40 -9.87 -15.32
N ARG A 30 -9.32 -10.70 -16.37
CA ARG A 30 -8.41 -10.54 -17.54
C ARG A 30 -9.16 -10.61 -18.88
N GLY A 31 -10.47 -10.40 -18.83
CA GLY A 31 -11.41 -10.55 -19.93
C GLY A 31 -12.00 -11.97 -20.05
N VAL A 32 -12.46 -12.33 -21.25
CA VAL A 32 -13.06 -13.65 -21.56
C VAL A 32 -11.95 -14.64 -21.88
N LEU A 33 -11.64 -15.54 -20.93
CA LEU A 33 -10.58 -16.54 -21.05
C LEU A 33 -11.10 -17.94 -21.36
N HIS A 34 -12.35 -18.24 -21.01
CA HIS A 34 -12.90 -19.58 -21.06
C HIS A 34 -13.82 -19.83 -22.26
N GLY A 35 -13.86 -21.08 -22.73
CA GLY A 35 -14.82 -21.55 -23.71
C GLY A 35 -16.18 -21.92 -23.09
N SER A 36 -17.12 -22.39 -23.91
CA SER A 36 -18.44 -22.87 -23.47
C SER A 36 -18.35 -24.00 -22.43
N SER A 37 -17.31 -24.83 -22.52
CA SER A 37 -17.02 -25.92 -21.58
C SER A 37 -16.32 -25.49 -20.29
N ARG A 38 -16.11 -24.18 -20.07
CA ARG A 38 -15.39 -23.59 -18.91
C ARG A 38 -13.92 -23.98 -18.78
N ASN A 39 -13.30 -24.46 -19.86
CA ASN A 39 -11.85 -24.62 -19.95
C ASN A 39 -11.19 -23.29 -20.33
N ILE A 40 -10.04 -22.97 -19.75
CA ILE A 40 -9.26 -21.77 -20.11
C ILE A 40 -8.61 -21.99 -21.47
N LEU A 41 -8.82 -21.04 -22.39
CA LEU A 41 -8.35 -21.06 -23.78
C LEU A 41 -7.23 -20.06 -24.05
N ARG A 42 -7.02 -19.09 -23.15
CA ARG A 42 -6.04 -18.00 -23.29
C ARG A 42 -5.66 -17.43 -21.92
N SER A 43 -4.49 -16.80 -21.84
CA SER A 43 -3.98 -16.16 -20.62
C SER A 43 -4.66 -14.82 -20.30
N HIS A 44 -5.03 -14.06 -21.34
CA HIS A 44 -5.78 -12.80 -21.25
C HIS A 44 -6.55 -12.48 -22.54
N SER A 45 -7.44 -11.50 -22.48
CA SER A 45 -8.07 -10.85 -23.66
C SER A 45 -8.20 -9.33 -23.51
N SER A 46 -7.63 -8.77 -22.44
CA SER A 46 -7.60 -7.34 -22.15
C SER A 46 -6.30 -7.00 -21.43
N GLU A 47 -5.82 -5.76 -21.57
CA GLU A 47 -4.72 -5.20 -20.78
C GLU A 47 -5.16 -4.78 -19.37
N ALA A 48 -6.47 -4.56 -19.18
CA ALA A 48 -7.06 -4.16 -17.91
C ALA A 48 -7.18 -5.37 -16.98
N TRP A 49 -6.06 -5.73 -16.35
CA TRP A 49 -6.00 -6.77 -15.33
C TRP A 49 -6.33 -6.14 -13.97
N LEU A 50 -7.55 -6.40 -13.50
CA LEU A 50 -8.15 -5.67 -12.39
C LEU A 50 -8.30 -6.56 -11.16
N ALA A 51 -7.91 -6.04 -10.01
CA ALA A 51 -8.21 -6.56 -8.68
C ALA A 51 -9.42 -5.80 -8.12
N CYS A 52 -10.55 -6.48 -7.92
CA CYS A 52 -11.82 -5.93 -7.44
C CYS A 52 -12.15 -6.42 -6.03
N LYS A 53 -13.05 -5.71 -5.35
CA LYS A 53 -13.69 -6.19 -4.12
C LYS A 53 -14.63 -7.35 -4.43
N LEU A 54 -14.59 -8.40 -3.60
CA LEU A 54 -15.56 -9.49 -3.66
C LEU A 54 -16.94 -9.04 -3.15
N HIS A 55 -16.95 -8.30 -2.04
CA HIS A 55 -18.16 -7.79 -1.39
C HIS A 55 -18.27 -6.27 -1.53
N VAL A 56 -19.43 -5.78 -1.94
CA VAL A 56 -19.75 -4.35 -2.01
C VAL A 56 -21.00 -4.10 -1.19
N ASP A 57 -20.88 -3.31 -0.12
CA ASP A 57 -22.00 -2.89 0.71
C ASP A 57 -22.88 -1.89 -0.05
N ARG A 58 -24.20 -2.02 0.10
CA ARG A 58 -25.19 -1.24 -0.63
C ARG A 58 -25.74 -0.14 0.26
N THR A 59 -25.19 1.07 0.18
CA THR A 59 -25.94 2.27 0.61
C THR A 59 -26.58 2.93 -0.60
N ARG A 60 -27.88 3.22 -0.46
CA ARG A 60 -28.82 3.63 -1.53
C ARG A 60 -28.41 4.92 -2.26
N SER A 61 -27.51 5.72 -1.68
CA SER A 61 -27.01 6.99 -2.21
C SER A 61 -25.96 6.83 -3.32
N VAL A 62 -25.27 5.69 -3.42
CA VAL A 62 -24.20 5.45 -4.42
C VAL A 62 -24.74 4.76 -5.69
N GLN A 63 -26.02 4.38 -5.71
CA GLN A 63 -26.48 3.22 -6.48
C GLN A 63 -27.32 3.50 -7.75
N ARG A 64 -27.29 4.71 -8.32
CA ARG A 64 -27.99 4.93 -9.61
C ARG A 64 -27.10 4.73 -10.84
N ASP A 65 -25.81 5.05 -10.79
CA ASP A 65 -25.00 5.13 -12.03
C ASP A 65 -23.74 4.24 -12.11
N ASP A 66 -23.31 3.57 -11.03
CA ASP A 66 -22.12 2.70 -11.08
C ASP A 66 -22.45 1.19 -11.09
N ASN A 67 -22.79 0.69 -12.27
CA ASN A 67 -23.22 -0.70 -12.51
C ASN A 67 -22.04 -1.71 -12.60
N ARG A 68 -20.86 -1.39 -12.03
CA ARG A 68 -19.58 -2.07 -12.33
C ARG A 68 -18.98 -2.88 -11.18
N ALA A 69 -19.62 -2.95 -10.03
CA ALA A 69 -19.23 -3.82 -8.93
C ALA A 69 -20.04 -5.15 -8.93
N PHE A 70 -19.53 -6.20 -8.29
CA PHE A 70 -20.33 -7.40 -8.03
C PHE A 70 -21.46 -6.98 -7.08
N ASN A 71 -22.65 -6.72 -7.63
CA ASN A 71 -23.81 -6.10 -6.96
C ASN A 71 -24.41 -6.95 -5.81
N GLY A 72 -23.61 -7.70 -5.03
CA GLY A 72 -24.09 -8.73 -4.10
C GLY A 72 -24.88 -9.86 -4.79
N ARG A 73 -24.89 -9.88 -6.14
CA ARG A 73 -25.61 -10.87 -6.93
C ARG A 73 -24.70 -12.06 -7.14
N LYS A 74 -25.04 -13.21 -6.54
CA LYS A 74 -24.40 -14.49 -6.88
C LYS A 74 -24.59 -14.74 -8.39
N ARG A 75 -23.50 -14.64 -9.16
CA ARG A 75 -23.50 -14.97 -10.59
C ARG A 75 -23.02 -16.41 -10.79
N LYS A 76 -23.52 -17.05 -11.85
CA LYS A 76 -22.96 -18.31 -12.32
C LYS A 76 -21.57 -18.03 -12.87
N LEU A 77 -20.56 -18.54 -12.17
CA LEU A 77 -19.16 -18.38 -12.56
C LEU A 77 -18.90 -18.99 -13.94
N MET A 78 -18.05 -18.34 -14.71
CA MET A 78 -17.64 -18.74 -16.06
C MET A 78 -18.84 -18.95 -16.97
N THR A 79 -19.75 -17.97 -16.98
CA THR A 79 -20.85 -17.93 -17.94
C THR A 79 -20.29 -17.67 -19.35
N PRO A 80 -20.59 -18.50 -20.36
CA PRO A 80 -20.04 -18.34 -21.71
C PRO A 80 -20.23 -16.93 -22.27
N GLY A 81 -19.18 -16.41 -22.92
CA GLY A 81 -19.18 -15.06 -23.50
C GLY A 81 -19.07 -13.92 -22.48
N ARG A 82 -18.97 -14.22 -21.17
CA ARG A 82 -18.68 -13.24 -20.13
C ARG A 82 -17.24 -13.34 -19.68
N TYR A 83 -16.77 -12.27 -19.05
CA TYR A 83 -15.42 -12.25 -18.51
C TYR A 83 -15.23 -13.37 -17.48
N THR A 84 -14.00 -13.85 -17.36
CA THR A 84 -13.67 -14.97 -16.46
C THR A 84 -13.43 -14.41 -15.07
N GLU A 85 -14.23 -14.86 -14.11
CA GLU A 85 -14.04 -14.53 -12.70
C GLU A 85 -12.78 -15.22 -12.19
N LEU A 86 -11.77 -14.44 -11.78
CA LEU A 86 -10.54 -14.92 -11.19
C LEU A 86 -10.51 -14.62 -9.69
N PHE A 87 -9.89 -15.50 -8.91
CA PHE A 87 -9.77 -15.35 -7.47
C PHE A 87 -8.31 -15.45 -7.05
N PHE A 88 -7.90 -14.51 -6.20
CA PHE A 88 -6.58 -14.42 -5.59
C PHE A 88 -6.73 -14.61 -4.08
N LEU A 89 -5.71 -15.18 -3.45
CA LEU A 89 -5.68 -15.33 -1.99
C LEU A 89 -5.88 -13.96 -1.31
N ASP A 90 -5.20 -12.95 -1.83
CA ASP A 90 -5.18 -11.58 -1.34
C ASP A 90 -4.77 -10.59 -2.45
N GLU A 91 -4.73 -9.30 -2.09
CA GLU A 91 -4.30 -8.22 -2.99
C GLU A 91 -2.84 -8.38 -3.42
N LEU A 92 -1.95 -8.87 -2.55
CA LEU A 92 -0.54 -9.06 -2.87
C LEU A 92 -0.33 -10.14 -3.92
N THR A 93 -1.08 -11.24 -3.83
CA THR A 93 -1.14 -12.29 -4.84
C THR A 93 -1.65 -11.72 -6.16
N ALA A 94 -2.67 -10.86 -6.12
CA ALA A 94 -3.20 -10.19 -7.32
C ALA A 94 -2.15 -9.27 -7.96
N MET A 95 -1.42 -8.48 -7.16
CA MET A 95 -0.33 -7.61 -7.60
C MET A 95 0.84 -8.41 -8.19
N ALA A 96 1.25 -9.52 -7.56
CA ALA A 96 2.27 -10.42 -8.10
C ALA A 96 1.86 -11.00 -9.46
N ALA A 97 0.58 -11.37 -9.59
CA ALA A 97 -0.02 -11.76 -10.87
C ALA A 97 -0.24 -10.57 -11.83
N GLY A 98 0.15 -9.35 -11.45
CA GLY A 98 0.16 -8.14 -12.27
C GLY A 98 -1.12 -7.31 -12.26
N HIS A 99 -2.06 -7.56 -11.36
CA HIS A 99 -3.33 -6.84 -11.30
C HIS A 99 -3.15 -5.55 -10.51
N ARG A 100 -3.83 -4.49 -10.97
CA ARG A 100 -3.94 -3.23 -10.23
C ARG A 100 -5.32 -3.10 -9.58
N PRO A 101 -5.48 -2.26 -8.54
CA PRO A 101 -6.79 -1.97 -7.97
C PRO A 101 -7.79 -1.48 -9.03
N CYS A 102 -9.01 -2.02 -8.98
CA CYS A 102 -10.09 -1.65 -9.89
C CYS A 102 -10.57 -0.21 -9.61
N ALA A 103 -10.48 0.65 -10.61
CA ALA A 103 -10.92 2.05 -10.50
C ALA A 103 -12.42 2.22 -10.26
N CYS A 104 -13.24 1.19 -10.51
CA CYS A 104 -14.69 1.23 -10.30
C CYS A 104 -15.04 0.85 -8.85
N CYS A 105 -14.94 -0.44 -8.50
CA CYS A 105 -15.36 -0.92 -7.17
C CYS A 105 -14.35 -0.66 -6.05
N ARG A 106 -13.08 -0.37 -6.38
CA ARG A 106 -12.01 -0.05 -5.43
C ARG A 106 -11.53 1.39 -5.59
N HIS A 107 -12.45 2.32 -5.84
CA HIS A 107 -12.09 3.72 -6.17
C HIS A 107 -11.12 4.37 -5.17
N ALA A 108 -11.34 4.21 -3.86
CA ALA A 108 -10.44 4.73 -2.83
C ALA A 108 -9.04 4.08 -2.90
N ASP A 109 -8.95 2.76 -3.12
CA ASP A 109 -7.67 2.05 -3.25
C ASP A 109 -6.96 2.45 -4.54
N TRP A 110 -7.72 2.59 -5.64
CA TRP A 110 -7.24 3.11 -6.91
C TRP A 110 -6.67 4.53 -6.80
N ALA A 111 -7.32 5.43 -6.05
CA ALA A 111 -6.81 6.78 -5.83
C ALA A 111 -5.48 6.76 -5.05
N ARG A 112 -5.39 5.98 -3.97
CA ARG A 112 -4.13 5.80 -3.22
C ARG A 112 -3.02 5.19 -4.08
N PHE A 113 -3.38 4.19 -4.88
CA PHE A 113 -2.49 3.56 -5.85
C PHE A 113 -1.97 4.57 -6.87
N LEU A 114 -2.86 5.34 -7.50
CA LEU A 114 -2.49 6.30 -8.54
C LEU A 114 -1.63 7.44 -7.98
N ASN A 115 -1.89 7.89 -6.75
CA ASN A 115 -1.05 8.88 -6.08
C ASN A 115 0.38 8.36 -5.87
N ALA A 116 0.54 7.12 -5.38
CA ALA A 116 1.86 6.51 -5.23
C ALA A 116 2.52 6.23 -6.59
N TRP A 117 1.75 5.78 -7.58
CA TRP A 117 2.23 5.56 -8.95
C TRP A 117 2.77 6.85 -9.57
N SER A 118 2.06 7.96 -9.45
CA SER A 118 2.53 9.26 -9.94
C SER A 118 3.81 9.72 -9.27
N ARG A 119 4.01 9.42 -7.98
CA ARG A 119 5.29 9.66 -7.28
C ARG A 119 6.42 8.76 -7.82
N ALA A 120 6.11 7.51 -8.13
CA ALA A 120 7.09 6.57 -8.70
C ALA A 120 7.47 6.92 -10.15
N PHE A 121 6.57 7.57 -10.89
CA PHE A 121 6.75 7.92 -12.31
C PHE A 121 6.38 9.39 -12.59
N PRO A 122 7.20 10.34 -12.11
CA PRO A 122 6.92 11.77 -12.22
C PRO A 122 7.10 12.35 -13.64
N GLN A 123 7.65 11.57 -14.57
CA GLN A 123 7.89 12.01 -15.95
C GLN A 123 6.59 12.21 -16.74
N GLN A 124 5.48 11.67 -16.24
CA GLN A 124 4.18 11.82 -16.86
C GLN A 124 3.27 12.65 -15.95
N GLU A 125 2.84 13.81 -16.45
CA GLU A 125 2.04 14.80 -15.71
C GLU A 125 0.72 14.21 -15.18
N ARG A 126 0.07 13.34 -15.96
CA ARG A 126 -1.16 12.66 -15.55
C ARG A 126 -1.22 11.21 -16.01
N TRP A 127 -1.39 10.32 -15.05
CA TRP A 127 -1.60 8.90 -15.31
C TRP A 127 -3.09 8.58 -15.50
N THR A 128 -3.40 7.89 -16.59
CA THR A 128 -4.73 7.31 -16.83
C THR A 128 -4.71 5.81 -16.54
N ALA A 129 -5.88 5.23 -16.27
CA ALA A 129 -6.01 3.78 -16.12
C ALA A 129 -5.41 3.01 -17.30
N ARG A 130 -5.67 3.47 -18.54
CA ARG A 130 -5.11 2.89 -19.77
C ARG A 130 -3.59 2.99 -19.84
N ALA A 131 -3.00 4.11 -19.41
CA ALA A 131 -1.56 4.28 -19.39
C ALA A 131 -0.87 3.35 -18.38
N VAL A 132 -1.48 3.18 -17.20
CA VAL A 132 -1.04 2.21 -16.19
C VAL A 132 -1.16 0.78 -16.73
N ASP A 133 -2.30 0.44 -17.34
CA ASP A 133 -2.55 -0.88 -17.91
C ASP A 133 -1.53 -1.21 -19.02
N ALA A 134 -1.23 -0.28 -19.92
CA ALA A 134 -0.25 -0.46 -20.97
C ALA A 134 1.18 -0.64 -20.43
N LYS A 135 1.56 0.10 -19.37
CA LYS A 135 2.87 -0.08 -18.72
C LYS A 135 2.98 -1.44 -18.05
N LEU A 136 1.97 -1.84 -17.28
CA LEU A 136 1.95 -3.16 -16.65
C LEU A 136 1.90 -4.28 -17.69
N HIS A 137 1.20 -4.10 -18.81
CA HIS A 137 1.11 -5.12 -19.86
C HIS A 137 2.49 -5.51 -20.39
N ARG A 138 3.39 -4.54 -20.58
CA ARG A 138 4.79 -4.78 -20.99
C ARG A 138 5.65 -5.50 -19.95
N GLU A 139 5.23 -5.51 -18.68
CA GLU A 139 6.00 -6.07 -17.57
C GLU A 139 5.47 -7.43 -17.10
N ARG A 140 4.27 -7.83 -17.54
CA ARG A 140 3.60 -9.05 -17.05
C ARG A 140 4.06 -10.32 -17.78
N LEU A 141 4.36 -10.21 -19.07
CA LEU A 141 4.52 -11.35 -19.96
C LEU A 141 5.82 -11.27 -20.75
N LEU A 142 6.43 -12.43 -21.02
CA LEU A 142 7.54 -12.55 -21.96
C LEU A 142 7.05 -12.34 -23.40
N ALA A 143 7.99 -12.30 -24.35
CA ALA A 143 7.70 -12.09 -25.77
C ALA A 143 6.78 -13.17 -26.38
N ASP A 144 6.64 -14.34 -25.74
CA ASP A 144 5.73 -15.40 -26.13
C ASP A 144 4.24 -15.10 -25.83
N GLY A 145 3.95 -14.00 -25.13
CA GLY A 145 2.61 -13.52 -24.82
C GLY A 145 1.83 -14.37 -23.80
N HIS A 146 2.46 -15.33 -23.12
CA HIS A 146 1.76 -16.17 -22.15
C HIS A 146 2.59 -16.56 -20.92
N SER A 147 3.91 -16.64 -21.03
CA SER A 147 4.79 -16.88 -19.88
C SER A 147 4.95 -15.60 -19.07
N LYS A 148 4.94 -15.74 -17.74
CA LYS A 148 5.13 -14.61 -16.84
C LYS A 148 6.56 -14.07 -16.97
N ALA A 149 6.68 -12.74 -17.13
CA ALA A 149 7.97 -12.08 -17.01
C ALA A 149 8.38 -11.93 -15.53
N VAL A 150 9.64 -12.24 -15.25
CA VAL A 150 10.31 -12.05 -13.97
C VAL A 150 11.60 -11.28 -14.20
N TYR A 151 12.12 -10.64 -13.15
CA TYR A 151 13.41 -9.96 -13.19
C TYR A 151 14.14 -10.16 -11.87
N THR A 152 15.46 -10.17 -11.91
CA THR A 152 16.27 -10.37 -10.71
C THR A 152 16.53 -9.03 -10.01
N ALA A 153 16.44 -9.01 -8.69
CA ALA A 153 16.77 -7.83 -7.88
C ALA A 153 17.43 -8.24 -6.55
N SER A 154 18.14 -7.29 -5.93
CA SER A 154 18.68 -7.52 -4.59
C SER A 154 17.54 -7.59 -3.59
N VAL A 155 17.50 -8.63 -2.76
CA VAL A 155 16.45 -8.80 -1.74
C VAL A 155 16.39 -7.60 -0.78
N ALA A 156 17.54 -6.96 -0.52
CA ALA A 156 17.66 -5.82 0.39
C ALA A 156 17.04 -4.53 -0.15
N SER A 157 16.81 -4.42 -1.47
CA SER A 157 16.20 -3.22 -2.09
C SER A 157 14.69 -3.34 -2.30
N LEU A 158 14.10 -4.50 -2.00
CA LEU A 158 12.68 -4.77 -2.24
C LEU A 158 11.83 -4.30 -1.05
N PRO A 159 10.72 -3.57 -1.30
CA PRO A 159 9.79 -3.17 -0.25
C PRO A 159 8.91 -4.34 0.21
N ASP A 160 8.35 -4.18 1.42
CA ASP A 160 7.23 -4.97 1.89
C ASP A 160 6.10 -5.01 0.85
N GLY A 161 5.48 -6.18 0.70
CA GLY A 161 4.45 -6.44 -0.31
C GLY A 161 5.00 -7.03 -1.62
N THR A 162 6.32 -7.11 -1.77
CA THR A 162 6.94 -7.74 -2.94
C THR A 162 6.89 -9.26 -2.83
N MET A 163 6.31 -9.93 -3.83
CA MET A 163 6.44 -11.37 -3.99
C MET A 163 7.64 -11.74 -4.88
N VAL A 164 8.40 -12.75 -4.46
CA VAL A 164 9.62 -13.27 -5.09
C VAL A 164 9.55 -14.79 -5.22
N SER A 165 10.36 -15.36 -6.10
CA SER A 165 10.71 -16.78 -6.08
C SER A 165 12.06 -16.94 -5.40
N LEU A 166 12.15 -17.93 -4.50
CA LEU A 166 13.43 -18.32 -3.89
C LEU A 166 14.06 -19.53 -4.56
N GLY A 167 13.48 -20.03 -5.67
CA GLY A 167 14.01 -21.14 -6.45
C GLY A 167 14.38 -22.33 -5.56
N ALA A 168 13.40 -23.13 -5.14
CA ALA A 168 13.76 -24.44 -4.65
C ALA A 168 14.22 -25.26 -5.86
N ALA A 169 15.54 -25.34 -6.09
CA ALA A 169 16.08 -26.55 -6.69
C ALA A 169 15.61 -27.68 -5.78
N ASP A 170 14.61 -28.44 -6.22
CA ASP A 170 14.48 -29.76 -5.63
C ASP A 170 15.84 -30.45 -5.82
N ALA A 171 16.19 -31.38 -4.94
CA ALA A 171 17.43 -32.16 -5.08
C ALA A 171 17.46 -33.03 -6.38
N ARG A 172 16.52 -32.81 -7.31
CA ARG A 172 16.30 -33.54 -8.55
C ARG A 172 16.36 -32.64 -9.80
N GLY A 173 16.67 -31.35 -9.67
CA GLY A 173 16.82 -30.43 -10.81
C GLY A 173 15.55 -30.25 -11.66
N GLY A 174 14.36 -30.50 -11.10
CA GLY A 174 13.09 -30.21 -11.76
C GLY A 174 12.74 -28.72 -11.69
N PRO A 175 11.95 -28.18 -12.64
CA PRO A 175 11.46 -26.81 -12.54
C PRO A 175 10.70 -26.64 -11.22
N SER A 176 11.10 -25.65 -10.42
CA SER A 176 10.36 -25.26 -9.23
C SER A 176 8.93 -24.89 -9.66
N GLY A 177 7.96 -25.68 -9.22
CA GLY A 177 6.55 -25.37 -9.44
C GLY A 177 6.16 -24.06 -8.73
N ASP A 178 4.88 -23.71 -8.76
CA ASP A 178 4.34 -22.51 -8.12
C ASP A 178 4.54 -22.46 -6.58
N ASP A 179 5.16 -23.48 -5.98
CA ASP A 179 5.42 -23.66 -4.55
C ASP A 179 6.70 -22.95 -4.05
N ASP A 180 7.39 -22.20 -4.91
CA ASP A 180 8.59 -21.44 -4.58
C ASP A 180 8.34 -19.96 -4.38
N ALA A 181 7.08 -19.51 -4.36
CA ALA A 181 6.70 -18.11 -4.19
C ALA A 181 6.68 -17.70 -2.71
N TRP A 182 7.31 -16.57 -2.41
CA TRP A 182 7.40 -15.99 -1.07
C TRP A 182 7.03 -14.52 -1.09
N LEU A 183 6.39 -14.05 -0.03
CA LEU A 183 6.12 -12.64 0.22
C LEU A 183 7.19 -12.06 1.14
N LEU A 184 7.78 -10.92 0.77
CA LEU A 184 8.54 -10.07 1.69
C LEU A 184 7.57 -9.21 2.51
N TRP A 185 7.63 -9.35 3.83
CA TRP A 185 6.82 -8.57 4.75
C TRP A 185 7.49 -8.42 6.11
N GLU A 186 7.64 -7.18 6.59
CA GLU A 186 8.13 -6.84 7.93
C GLU A 186 9.44 -7.57 8.29
N GLY A 187 10.39 -7.55 7.36
CA GLY A 187 11.71 -8.19 7.52
C GLY A 187 11.70 -9.71 7.48
N SER A 188 10.58 -10.32 7.07
CA SER A 188 10.41 -11.77 6.96
C SER A 188 9.97 -12.18 5.55
N LEU A 189 10.27 -13.43 5.19
CA LEU A 189 9.76 -14.11 4.01
C LEU A 189 8.62 -15.04 4.45
N HIS A 190 7.52 -14.99 3.72
CA HIS A 190 6.32 -15.78 4.00
C HIS A 190 5.99 -16.67 2.80
N LYS A 191 6.08 -17.99 2.93
CA LYS A 191 5.81 -18.93 1.84
C LYS A 191 4.35 -18.86 1.45
N TRP A 192 4.08 -18.57 0.18
CA TRP A 192 2.73 -18.49 -0.35
C TRP A 192 2.18 -19.87 -0.67
N THR A 193 0.92 -20.12 -0.28
CA THR A 193 0.15 -21.28 -0.73
C THR A 193 -1.29 -20.86 -0.99
N HIS A 194 -2.05 -21.70 -1.69
CA HIS A 194 -3.50 -21.50 -1.82
C HIS A 194 -4.25 -21.50 -0.47
N HIS A 195 -3.64 -21.99 0.62
CA HIS A 195 -4.25 -22.01 1.95
C HIS A 195 -3.83 -20.83 2.83
N GLY A 196 -3.05 -19.90 2.30
CA GLY A 196 -2.47 -18.79 3.05
C GLY A 196 -0.94 -18.81 3.06
N TYR A 197 -0.38 -17.88 3.82
CA TYR A 197 1.05 -17.82 4.09
C TYR A 197 1.42 -18.78 5.21
N THR A 198 2.34 -19.71 4.94
CA THR A 198 2.64 -20.82 5.86
C THR A 198 3.98 -20.63 6.56
N GLU A 199 5.07 -20.98 5.88
CA GLU A 199 6.42 -20.92 6.43
C GLU A 199 6.91 -19.47 6.54
N ARG A 200 7.54 -19.13 7.67
CA ARG A 200 8.16 -17.82 7.91
C ARG A 200 9.66 -17.97 8.09
N ARG A 201 10.44 -17.20 7.33
CA ARG A 201 11.91 -17.11 7.47
C ARG A 201 12.33 -15.66 7.64
N PRO A 202 13.44 -15.36 8.34
CA PRO A 202 14.05 -14.03 8.27
C PRO A 202 14.44 -13.69 6.83
N VAL A 203 14.35 -12.42 6.42
CA VAL A 203 14.73 -12.01 5.05
C VAL A 203 16.20 -12.32 4.74
N GLN A 204 17.06 -12.36 5.77
CA GLN A 204 18.48 -12.72 5.64
C GLN A 204 18.71 -14.18 5.24
N ALA A 205 17.68 -15.03 5.33
CA ALA A 205 17.75 -16.41 4.83
C ALA A 205 17.53 -16.52 3.32
N ALA A 206 17.10 -15.44 2.64
CA ALA A 206 17.04 -15.41 1.18
C ALA A 206 18.46 -15.28 0.59
N PRO A 207 18.67 -15.77 -0.65
CA PRO A 207 19.80 -15.35 -1.46
C PRO A 207 19.85 -13.83 -1.61
N ALA A 208 21.06 -13.27 -1.77
CA ALA A 208 21.24 -11.82 -1.93
C ALA A 208 20.48 -11.25 -3.14
N TRP A 209 20.30 -12.07 -4.18
CA TRP A 209 19.57 -11.77 -5.40
C TRP A 209 18.48 -12.81 -5.61
N VAL A 210 17.26 -12.35 -5.89
CA VAL A 210 16.07 -13.19 -6.03
C VAL A 210 15.31 -12.81 -7.29
N ASP A 211 14.57 -13.76 -7.84
CA ASP A 211 13.66 -13.50 -8.95
C ASP A 211 12.37 -12.87 -8.42
N VAL A 212 12.02 -11.72 -8.96
CA VAL A 212 10.87 -10.94 -8.51
C VAL A 212 9.65 -11.29 -9.35
N LEU A 213 8.60 -11.77 -8.68
CA LEU A 213 7.31 -12.07 -9.31
C LEU A 213 6.48 -10.80 -9.45
N THR A 214 6.59 -9.85 -8.54
CA THR A 214 5.82 -8.59 -8.63
C THR A 214 6.36 -7.70 -9.75
N PRO A 215 5.55 -7.25 -10.72
CA PRO A 215 6.01 -6.34 -11.77
C PRO A 215 6.77 -5.13 -11.24
N SER A 216 7.83 -4.73 -11.94
CA SER A 216 8.76 -3.69 -11.48
C SER A 216 8.07 -2.35 -11.22
N SER A 217 7.03 -2.01 -11.98
CA SER A 217 6.26 -0.79 -11.71
C SER A 217 5.37 -0.86 -10.47
N LEU A 218 4.87 -2.05 -10.12
CA LEU A 218 4.18 -2.25 -8.85
C LEU A 218 5.15 -2.19 -7.67
N VAL A 219 6.36 -2.76 -7.81
CA VAL A 219 7.42 -2.62 -6.81
C VAL A 219 7.82 -1.15 -6.60
N ALA A 220 8.00 -0.39 -7.68
CA ALA A 220 8.27 1.05 -7.58
C ALA A 220 7.12 1.81 -6.88
N THR A 221 5.87 1.39 -7.12
CA THR A 221 4.68 1.98 -6.50
C THR A 221 4.58 1.65 -5.01
N LEU A 222 4.96 0.44 -4.59
CA LEU A 222 5.11 0.06 -3.18
C LEU A 222 6.17 0.93 -2.47
N ASN A 223 7.34 1.09 -3.09
CA ASN A 223 8.40 1.98 -2.60
C ASN A 223 7.94 3.44 -2.48
N ALA A 224 7.09 3.90 -3.40
CA ALA A 224 6.49 5.23 -3.36
C ALA A 224 5.34 5.36 -2.34
N GLY A 225 5.13 4.36 -1.47
CA GLY A 225 4.22 4.41 -0.33
C GLY A 225 2.81 3.91 -0.59
N PHE A 226 2.57 3.15 -1.67
CA PHE A 226 1.34 2.38 -1.76
C PHE A 226 1.41 1.21 -0.77
N ASN A 227 0.46 1.15 0.15
CA ASN A 227 0.32 0.03 1.07
C ASN A 227 -0.92 -0.80 0.67
N PRO A 228 -0.75 -1.94 -0.03
CA PRO A 228 -1.85 -2.86 -0.28
C PRO A 228 -2.37 -3.44 1.04
N GLY A 229 -3.67 -3.72 1.10
CA GLY A 229 -4.22 -4.37 2.29
C GLY A 229 -3.70 -5.80 2.38
N LEU A 230 -3.14 -6.18 3.54
CA LEU A 230 -2.98 -7.59 3.90
C LEU A 230 -4.12 -8.03 4.85
N PRO A 231 -4.54 -9.31 4.81
CA PRO A 231 -5.02 -10.01 5.98
C PRO A 231 -4.18 -9.74 7.21
N ASP A 232 -4.85 -9.46 8.31
CA ASP A 232 -4.26 -9.39 9.63
C ASP A 232 -3.82 -10.81 10.06
N ALA A 233 -2.59 -11.23 9.73
CA ALA A 233 -1.96 -12.39 10.37
C ALA A 233 -1.67 -12.15 11.87
N SER A 234 -1.97 -10.94 12.37
CA SER A 234 -1.74 -10.47 13.73
C SER A 234 -3.03 -9.99 14.42
N ALA A 235 -4.21 -10.49 14.01
CA ALA A 235 -5.49 -10.16 14.65
C ALA A 235 -5.63 -10.73 16.08
N ARG A 236 -4.54 -10.81 16.85
CA ARG A 236 -4.48 -10.67 18.32
C ARG A 236 -3.16 -9.97 18.70
N GLY A 237 -3.18 -8.64 18.62
CA GLY A 237 -2.33 -7.76 19.43
C GLY A 237 -0.85 -7.66 19.06
N ALA A 238 -0.50 -6.73 18.17
CA ALA A 238 0.71 -5.90 18.27
C ALA A 238 0.75 -4.88 17.11
N GLN A 239 0.44 -3.61 17.38
CA GLN A 239 0.77 -2.49 16.50
C GLN A 239 1.66 -1.51 17.27
N CYS A 240 2.98 -1.53 17.05
CA CYS A 240 3.87 -0.38 17.31
C CYS A 240 5.32 -0.53 16.75
N GLY A 241 5.60 -1.42 15.79
CA GLY A 241 6.99 -1.73 15.38
C GLY A 241 7.50 -1.11 14.07
N SER A 242 6.71 -1.18 13.00
CA SER A 242 7.25 -1.02 11.63
C SER A 242 7.49 0.43 11.18
N ALA A 243 6.70 1.40 11.68
CA ALA A 243 6.95 2.82 11.42
C ALA A 243 8.16 3.38 12.19
N ALA A 244 8.45 2.83 13.37
CA ALA A 244 9.60 3.22 14.18
C ALA A 244 10.92 2.69 13.60
N ALA A 245 10.93 1.46 13.07
CA ALA A 245 12.10 0.88 12.42
C ALA A 245 12.47 1.62 11.12
N ARG A 246 11.50 2.03 10.29
CA ARG A 246 11.76 2.85 9.08
C ARG A 246 12.29 4.24 9.43
N ARG A 247 11.74 4.90 10.45
CA ARG A 247 12.25 6.20 10.93
C ARG A 247 13.63 6.10 11.61
N ALA A 248 13.93 4.98 12.27
CA ALA A 248 15.25 4.72 12.84
C ALA A 248 16.31 4.49 11.75
N ALA A 249 15.95 3.81 10.65
CA ALA A 249 16.82 3.63 9.49
C ALA A 249 17.04 4.95 8.73
N GLU A 250 15.99 5.76 8.53
CA GLU A 250 16.12 7.11 7.95
C GLU A 250 16.94 8.05 8.86
N ALA A 251 16.75 8.01 10.18
CA ALA A 251 17.53 8.78 11.14
C ALA A 251 19.00 8.32 11.24
N ALA A 252 19.28 7.02 11.02
CA ALA A 252 20.64 6.50 10.93
C ALA A 252 21.33 6.94 9.63
N ALA A 253 20.59 7.00 8.51
CA ALA A 253 21.09 7.52 7.24
C ALA A 253 21.36 9.05 7.30
N LEU A 254 20.50 9.81 8.00
CA LEU A 254 20.70 11.24 8.28
C LEU A 254 21.86 11.52 9.24
N LYS A 255 22.23 10.57 10.11
CA LYS A 255 23.42 10.68 10.97
C LYS A 255 24.73 10.35 10.27
N ALA A 256 24.68 9.63 9.14
CA ALA A 256 25.86 9.22 8.37
C ALA A 256 26.24 10.22 7.25
N GLY A 257 25.31 11.09 6.82
CA GLY A 257 25.57 12.18 5.88
C GLY A 257 25.75 13.51 6.61
N GLY A 258 26.96 14.07 6.56
CA GLY A 258 27.34 15.26 7.32
C GLY A 258 26.47 16.50 7.10
N GLY A 259 26.26 17.24 8.21
CA GLY A 259 26.21 18.70 8.26
C GLY A 259 25.24 19.42 7.31
N GLY A 260 23.93 19.27 7.50
CA GLY A 260 22.95 20.23 6.98
C GLY A 260 22.51 21.19 8.09
N GLU A 261 22.95 22.45 8.03
CA GLU A 261 22.50 23.51 8.96
C GLU A 261 20.98 23.69 8.89
N GLY A 262 20.27 23.31 9.96
CA GLY A 262 18.86 23.61 10.15
C GLY A 262 18.67 25.08 10.53
N VAL A 263 17.87 25.80 9.73
CA VAL A 263 17.55 27.22 9.99
C VAL A 263 16.76 27.35 11.31
N PRO A 264 17.21 28.18 12.28
CA PRO A 264 16.49 28.39 13.54
C PRO A 264 15.09 28.95 13.31
N LEU A 265 14.14 28.56 14.17
CA LEU A 265 12.73 28.98 14.15
C LEU A 265 12.54 30.52 14.00
N GLY A 266 13.49 31.32 14.49
CA GLY A 266 13.47 32.78 14.38
C GLY A 266 13.74 33.34 12.98
N ALA A 267 14.46 32.61 12.11
CA ALA A 267 14.93 33.13 10.83
C ALA A 267 13.88 33.05 9.69
N ARG A 268 12.83 32.23 9.83
CA ARG A 268 11.72 32.17 8.85
C ARG A 268 10.55 33.12 9.16
N LEU A 269 10.52 33.75 10.33
CA LEU A 269 9.37 34.52 10.80
C LEU A 269 9.62 36.03 10.97
N GLY A 270 10.72 36.57 10.44
CA GLY A 270 10.94 38.02 10.41
C GLY A 270 10.95 38.67 11.80
N GLY A 271 11.57 38.00 12.78
CA GLY A 271 11.97 38.59 14.05
C GLY A 271 10.85 39.25 14.87
N ARG A 272 9.98 38.46 15.50
CA ARG A 272 9.19 38.84 16.70
C ARG A 272 8.49 37.62 17.31
N ILE A 273 9.27 36.63 17.74
CA ILE A 273 8.76 35.62 18.70
C ILE A 273 9.14 36.14 20.10
N PRO A 274 8.20 36.24 21.06
CA PRO A 274 8.52 36.63 22.43
C PRO A 274 9.63 35.76 23.01
N ALA A 275 10.64 36.37 23.66
CA ALA A 275 11.83 35.67 24.15
C ALA A 275 11.50 34.49 25.09
N THR A 276 10.39 34.62 25.82
CA THR A 276 9.81 33.59 26.69
C THR A 276 9.33 32.34 25.94
N ILE A 277 8.85 32.47 24.70
CA ILE A 277 8.45 31.34 23.85
C ILE A 277 9.68 30.67 23.22
N GLN A 278 10.69 31.45 22.82
CA GLN A 278 11.97 30.90 22.36
C GLN A 278 12.65 30.07 23.45
N GLN A 279 12.64 30.57 24.69
CA GLN A 279 13.20 29.86 25.84
C GLN A 279 12.38 28.59 26.19
N ALA A 280 11.05 28.63 26.05
CA ALA A 280 10.21 27.46 26.27
C ALA A 280 10.40 26.38 25.20
N ALA A 281 10.71 26.75 23.95
CA ALA A 281 10.87 25.84 22.82
C ALA A 281 12.31 25.29 22.65
N SER A 282 13.27 25.70 23.48
CA SER A 282 14.70 25.38 23.31
C SER A 282 15.04 23.89 23.42
N HIS A 283 14.11 23.06 23.90
CA HIS A 283 14.25 21.61 24.02
C HIS A 283 13.78 20.85 22.77
N LEU A 284 13.21 21.55 21.78
CA LEU A 284 12.72 20.97 20.52
C LEU A 284 13.82 21.06 19.45
N ALA A 285 14.02 19.99 18.67
CA ALA A 285 14.89 20.01 17.50
C ALA A 285 14.35 21.00 16.43
N PRO A 286 15.20 21.67 15.63
CA PRO A 286 14.76 22.70 14.68
C PRO A 286 13.70 22.16 13.70
N VAL A 287 12.50 22.77 13.75
CA VAL A 287 11.26 22.30 13.10
C VAL A 287 11.10 22.89 11.69
N ALA A 288 10.72 22.05 10.73
CA ALA A 288 10.15 22.48 9.45
C ALA A 288 8.62 22.64 9.59
N ILE A 289 8.13 23.88 9.52
CA ILE A 289 6.68 24.19 9.52
C ILE A 289 6.20 24.25 8.07
N ALA A 290 5.10 23.56 7.76
CA ALA A 290 4.39 23.63 6.47
C ALA A 290 2.90 23.92 6.73
N GLU A 291 2.44 25.12 6.38
CA GLU A 291 1.01 25.49 6.45
C GLU A 291 0.25 24.90 5.26
N ARG A 292 -0.96 24.37 5.47
CA ARG A 292 -1.91 24.03 4.39
C ARG A 292 -2.96 25.13 4.27
N GLY A 293 -3.19 25.58 3.05
CA GLY A 293 -4.26 26.52 2.70
C GLY A 293 -5.66 25.91 2.88
N GLU A 294 -6.57 26.79 3.31
CA GLU A 294 -7.98 26.56 3.62
C GLU A 294 -8.78 25.98 2.44
N ALA A 295 -9.57 24.94 2.70
CA ALA A 295 -10.79 24.63 1.94
C ALA A 295 -11.75 23.83 2.84
N GLU A 296 -12.94 24.39 2.99
CA GLU A 296 -14.02 24.08 3.93
C GLU A 296 -14.70 22.72 3.70
N GLY A 297 -15.27 22.15 4.77
CA GLY A 297 -16.13 20.97 4.72
C GLY A 297 -16.36 20.34 6.10
N GLU A 298 -17.21 20.98 6.90
CA GLU A 298 -17.64 20.51 8.22
C GLU A 298 -18.43 19.19 8.13
N GLY A 299 -18.18 18.28 9.08
CA GLY A 299 -19.12 17.22 9.42
C GLY A 299 -18.59 15.80 9.55
N GLU A 300 -17.57 15.55 10.39
CA GLU A 300 -17.36 14.21 11.00
C GLU A 300 -16.37 14.25 12.20
N GLU A 301 -16.55 15.18 13.13
CA GLU A 301 -15.49 15.52 14.10
C GLU A 301 -15.50 14.68 15.39
N VAL A 302 -16.64 14.08 15.79
CA VAL A 302 -16.77 13.54 17.16
C VAL A 302 -16.23 12.10 17.32
N ALA A 303 -16.14 11.30 16.25
CA ALA A 303 -15.62 9.92 16.32
C ALA A 303 -14.09 9.82 16.07
N ALA A 304 -13.50 10.83 15.43
CA ALA A 304 -12.07 10.92 15.16
C ALA A 304 -11.27 11.41 16.38
N GLU A 305 -11.90 12.22 17.25
CA GLU A 305 -11.33 12.76 18.50
C GLU A 305 -10.90 11.64 19.47
N SER A 306 -11.77 10.66 19.68
CA SER A 306 -11.54 9.56 20.65
C SER A 306 -10.47 8.57 20.19
N LYS A 307 -10.30 8.37 18.88
CA LYS A 307 -9.21 7.56 18.31
C LYS A 307 -7.88 8.32 18.25
N ARG A 308 -7.89 9.65 18.09
CA ARG A 308 -6.69 10.50 18.16
C ARG A 308 -6.10 10.59 19.57
N GLN A 309 -6.94 10.69 20.60
CA GLN A 309 -6.47 10.74 22.00
C GLN A 309 -5.69 9.50 22.44
N LYS A 310 -6.02 8.30 21.94
CA LYS A 310 -5.31 7.06 22.29
C LYS A 310 -3.92 6.92 21.66
N CYS A 311 -3.66 7.54 20.50
CA CYS A 311 -2.32 7.55 19.90
C CYS A 311 -1.37 8.56 20.54
N ASN A 312 -1.89 9.64 21.14
CA ASN A 312 -1.08 10.70 21.77
C ASN A 312 -0.51 10.33 23.15
N ALA A 313 -0.93 9.19 23.74
CA ALA A 313 -0.47 8.77 25.06
C ALA A 313 0.88 8.03 25.05
N LEU A 314 1.30 7.46 23.91
CA LEU A 314 2.52 6.63 23.81
C LEU A 314 3.76 7.38 23.30
N GLN A 315 3.58 8.53 22.67
CA GLN A 315 4.65 9.48 22.31
C GLN A 315 4.05 10.87 22.50
N ARG A 316 4.71 11.76 23.28
CA ARG A 316 4.24 13.13 23.61
C ARG A 316 4.25 14.03 22.37
N ILE A 317 3.47 13.65 21.37
CA ILE A 317 3.29 14.36 20.12
C ILE A 317 2.00 15.15 20.27
N ILE A 318 2.12 16.47 20.24
CA ILE A 318 0.97 17.37 20.30
C ILE A 318 0.74 17.88 18.88
N THR A 319 -0.42 17.57 18.33
CA THR A 319 -0.91 18.17 17.09
C THR A 319 -1.97 19.20 17.44
N TRP A 320 -1.77 20.42 16.97
CA TRP A 320 -2.74 21.50 17.18
C TRP A 320 -3.01 22.18 15.85
N ASN A 321 -4.28 22.17 15.45
CA ASN A 321 -4.74 22.95 14.30
C ASN A 321 -4.85 24.40 14.76
N ILE A 322 -4.08 25.30 14.14
CA ILE A 322 -4.13 26.73 14.42
C ILE A 322 -4.29 27.46 13.09
N ASP A 323 -5.19 28.43 13.03
CA ASP A 323 -5.40 29.26 11.84
C ASP A 323 -4.25 30.28 11.69
N GLY A 324 -3.03 29.76 11.51
CA GLY A 324 -1.78 30.49 11.40
C GLY A 324 -1.13 30.84 12.75
N LEU A 325 0.17 30.53 12.88
CA LEU A 325 0.96 30.83 14.08
C LEU A 325 1.00 32.32 14.43
N ARG A 326 0.93 33.20 13.42
CA ARG A 326 0.86 34.65 13.64
C ARG A 326 -0.45 35.10 14.25
N ALA A 327 -1.58 34.47 13.94
CA ALA A 327 -2.87 34.82 14.53
C ALA A 327 -2.89 34.43 16.01
N LEU A 328 -2.36 33.25 16.33
CA LEU A 328 -2.25 32.76 17.70
C LEU A 328 -1.38 33.65 18.61
N LEU A 329 -0.30 34.23 18.07
CA LEU A 329 0.63 35.06 18.86
C LEU A 329 0.23 36.54 18.93
N ARG A 330 -0.93 36.93 18.37
CA ARG A 330 -1.40 38.33 18.43
C ARG A 330 -1.99 38.72 19.78
N ASP A 331 -2.48 37.75 20.56
CA ASP A 331 -3.07 38.02 21.87
C ASP A 331 -2.39 37.21 22.99
N ALA A 332 -2.53 37.72 24.22
CA ALA A 332 -1.90 37.13 25.39
C ALA A 332 -2.49 35.76 25.77
N ALA A 333 -3.69 35.41 25.28
CA ALA A 333 -4.33 34.13 25.56
C ALA A 333 -3.72 33.02 24.69
N GLY A 334 -3.50 33.26 23.40
CA GLY A 334 -2.82 32.35 22.50
C GLY A 334 -1.36 32.15 22.87
N GLU A 335 -0.67 33.21 23.34
CA GLU A 335 0.69 33.06 23.88
C GLU A 335 0.72 32.16 25.14
N ARG A 336 -0.25 32.33 26.06
CA ARG A 336 -0.36 31.46 27.26
C ARG A 336 -0.69 30.01 26.90
N ALA A 337 -1.55 29.79 25.91
CA ALA A 337 -1.91 28.46 25.43
C ALA A 337 -0.69 27.74 24.84
N LEU A 338 0.08 28.42 23.99
CA LEU A 338 1.29 27.85 23.42
C LEU A 338 2.36 27.54 24.50
N ARG A 339 2.54 28.43 25.49
CA ARG A 339 3.45 28.16 26.62
C ARG A 339 3.02 26.97 27.46
N ARG A 340 1.72 26.77 27.69
CA ARG A 340 1.20 25.61 28.41
C ARG A 340 1.53 24.31 27.66
N LEU A 341 1.31 24.28 26.35
CA LEU A 341 1.62 23.12 25.51
C LEU A 341 3.13 22.83 25.46
N LEU A 342 3.97 23.86 25.36
CA LEU A 342 5.43 23.68 25.44
C LEU A 342 5.89 23.23 26.85
N GLY A 343 5.19 23.66 27.90
CA GLY A 343 5.41 23.22 29.28
C GLY A 343 5.14 21.73 29.50
N GLU A 344 4.30 21.11 28.65
CA GLU A 344 4.08 19.66 28.62
C GLU A 344 5.23 18.89 27.99
N ARG A 345 6.34 19.55 27.62
CA ARG A 345 7.56 18.97 27.04
C ARG A 345 7.27 17.94 25.94
N PRO A 346 6.57 18.34 24.87
CA PRO A 346 6.32 17.44 23.75
C PRO A 346 7.64 17.06 23.09
N LEU A 347 7.70 15.83 22.57
CA LEU A 347 8.81 15.36 21.73
C LEU A 347 8.73 15.99 20.33
N VAL A 348 7.51 16.20 19.84
CA VAL A 348 7.21 16.87 18.57
C VAL A 348 5.93 17.67 18.73
N LEU A 349 5.95 18.96 18.35
CA LEU A 349 4.77 19.82 18.28
C LEU A 349 4.48 20.11 16.81
N CYS A 350 3.33 19.64 16.31
CA CYS A 350 2.87 19.90 14.96
C CYS A 350 1.75 20.94 15.00
N LEU A 351 2.03 22.13 14.49
CA LEU A 351 1.05 23.18 14.29
C LEU A 351 0.58 23.06 12.84
N MET A 352 -0.68 22.68 12.64
CA MET A 352 -1.28 22.55 11.30
C MET A 352 -2.06 23.79 10.95
#